data_AF-A0A529NFL3-F1
#
_entry.id   AF-A0A529NFL3-F1
#
_cell.length_a   1.000
_cell.length_b   1.000
_cell.length_c   1.000
_cell.angle_alpha   90.00
_cell.angle_beta   90.00
_cell.angle_gamma   90.00
#
_symmetry.space_group_name_H-M   'P 1'
#
loop_
_entity.id
_entity.type
_entity.pdbx_description
1 polymer ?
#
loop_
_entity_poly.entity_id
_entity_poly.type
_entity_poly.pdbx_seq_one_letter_code
_entity_poly.pdbx_strand_id
1 'polypeptide(L)'
;WITDLNEWIKDPTKTNVNYAWDDFLPGVRKSCAWNGQPGGVLGSDDAKQWCIPWGFEQNNITYNKGMFDKVGVSVPGNMDEMVATAAKLTKDVGGGVYGIGVRGSRSWATIHPGFLSAYANFD
;
A
#
# COMPACT_ATOMS: atom_id res chain seq x y z
N TRP A 1 -4.09 -19.89 -17.45
CA TRP A 1 -4.83 -18.77 -18.06
C TRP A 1 -5.75 -18.19 -17.01
N ILE A 2 -5.89 -16.86 -16.94
CA ILE A 2 -6.81 -16.15 -16.05
C ILE A 2 -7.95 -15.60 -16.92
N THR A 3 -9.20 -15.86 -16.54
CA THR A 3 -10.39 -15.40 -17.28
C THR A 3 -10.74 -13.96 -16.93
N ASP A 4 -11.35 -13.22 -17.86
CA ASP A 4 -11.93 -11.91 -17.56
C ASP A 4 -13.20 -12.06 -16.71
N LEU A 5 -13.13 -11.63 -15.46
CA LEU A 5 -14.20 -11.76 -14.48
C LEU A 5 -15.37 -10.80 -14.72
N ASN A 6 -15.23 -9.84 -15.64
CA ASN A 6 -16.34 -8.98 -16.07
C ASN A 6 -17.54 -9.78 -16.56
N GLU A 7 -17.34 -10.99 -17.09
CA GLU A 7 -18.40 -11.89 -17.55
C GLU A 7 -19.43 -12.21 -16.44
N TRP A 8 -18.98 -12.28 -15.18
CA TRP A 8 -19.85 -12.51 -14.03
C TRP A 8 -20.22 -11.20 -13.32
N ILE A 9 -19.23 -10.33 -13.08
CA ILE A 9 -19.43 -9.09 -12.29
C ILE A 9 -20.48 -8.18 -12.92
N LYS A 10 -20.53 -8.11 -14.26
CA LYS A 10 -21.48 -7.24 -14.99
C LYS A 10 -22.79 -7.94 -15.34
N ASP A 11 -22.95 -9.22 -14.99
CA ASP A 11 -24.15 -10.01 -15.30
C ASP A 11 -24.95 -10.29 -14.00
N PRO A 12 -26.09 -9.60 -13.78
CA PRO A 12 -26.89 -9.78 -12.57
C PRO A 12 -27.58 -11.15 -12.51
N THR A 13 -27.61 -11.93 -13.60
CA THR A 13 -28.12 -13.31 -13.59
C THR A 13 -27.09 -14.31 -13.06
N LYS A 14 -25.81 -13.92 -13.04
CA LYS A 14 -24.68 -14.75 -12.59
C LYS A 14 -24.14 -14.35 -11.21
N THR A 15 -24.39 -13.11 -10.78
CA THR A 15 -23.88 -12.57 -9.52
C THR A 15 -25.04 -12.23 -8.57
N ASN A 16 -24.90 -12.60 -7.29
CA ASN A 16 -25.92 -12.31 -6.28
C ASN A 16 -26.12 -10.80 -6.15
N VAL A 17 -27.37 -10.32 -6.06
CA VAL A 17 -27.69 -8.89 -5.92
C VAL A 17 -27.06 -8.24 -4.67
N ASN A 18 -26.76 -9.03 -3.64
CA ASN A 18 -26.09 -8.56 -2.43
C ASN A 18 -24.56 -8.48 -2.57
N TYR A 19 -23.99 -8.96 -3.69
CA TYR A 19 -22.58 -8.79 -4.00
C TYR A 19 -22.35 -7.36 -4.49
N ALA A 20 -22.26 -6.43 -3.54
CA ALA A 20 -22.16 -4.99 -3.75
C ALA A 20 -20.80 -4.60 -4.35
N TRP A 21 -20.57 -4.91 -5.63
CA TRP A 21 -19.30 -4.64 -6.31
C TRP A 21 -18.86 -3.17 -6.21
N ASP A 22 -19.81 -2.24 -6.24
CA ASP A 22 -19.50 -0.81 -6.15
C ASP A 22 -19.10 -0.33 -4.75
N ASP A 23 -19.31 -1.15 -3.72
CA ASP A 23 -18.90 -0.89 -2.33
C ASP A 23 -17.40 -1.19 -2.08
N PHE A 24 -16.73 -1.86 -3.03
CA PHE A 24 -15.29 -2.04 -2.95
C PHE A 24 -14.57 -0.71 -3.24
N LEU A 25 -13.51 -0.44 -2.47
CA LEU A 25 -12.64 0.72 -2.67
C LEU A 25 -12.21 0.83 -4.15
N PRO A 26 -12.45 1.98 -4.82
CA PRO A 26 -12.21 2.10 -6.25
C PRO A 26 -10.77 1.77 -6.67
N GLY A 27 -9.77 2.21 -5.90
CA GLY A 27 -8.36 1.92 -6.18
C GLY A 27 -8.06 0.42 -6.14
N VAL A 28 -8.68 -0.32 -5.22
CA VAL A 28 -8.50 -1.77 -5.05
C VAL A 28 -9.18 -2.55 -6.18
N ARG A 29 -10.35 -2.10 -6.65
CA ARG A 29 -10.98 -2.68 -7.85
C ARG A 29 -10.11 -2.48 -9.08
N LYS A 30 -9.64 -1.25 -9.28
CA LYS A 30 -8.77 -0.88 -10.41
C LYS A 30 -7.46 -1.65 -10.42
N SER A 31 -6.87 -1.94 -9.24
CA SER A 31 -5.62 -2.72 -9.19
C SER A 31 -5.76 -4.17 -9.67
N CYS A 32 -6.98 -4.71 -9.70
CA CYS A 32 -7.28 -6.01 -10.30
C CYS A 32 -7.67 -5.94 -11.78
N ALA A 33 -7.63 -4.76 -12.40
CA ALA A 33 -8.03 -4.52 -13.77
C ALA A 33 -6.89 -3.95 -14.61
N TRP A 34 -6.56 -4.59 -15.73
CA TRP A 34 -5.47 -4.14 -16.61
C TRP A 34 -5.76 -4.50 -18.07
N ASN A 35 -5.31 -3.67 -19.00
CA ASN A 35 -5.52 -3.88 -20.44
C ASN A 35 -4.45 -4.78 -21.10
N GLY A 36 -3.43 -5.21 -20.35
CA GLY A 36 -2.37 -6.06 -20.87
C GLY A 36 -1.21 -5.31 -21.53
N GLN A 37 -1.24 -3.97 -21.54
CA GLN A 37 -0.20 -3.15 -22.15
C GLN A 37 0.81 -2.66 -21.11
N PRO A 38 2.13 -2.85 -21.31
CA PRO A 38 3.15 -2.31 -20.42
C PRO A 38 2.95 -0.82 -20.17
N GLY A 39 2.90 -0.41 -18.90
CA GLY A 39 2.63 0.99 -18.51
C GLY A 39 1.17 1.44 -18.64
N GLY A 40 0.26 0.56 -19.07
CA GLY A 40 -1.18 0.85 -19.13
C GLY A 40 -1.74 1.18 -17.75
N VAL A 41 -2.62 2.18 -17.70
CA VAL A 41 -3.26 2.64 -16.47
C VAL A 41 -4.16 1.54 -15.91
N LEU A 42 -4.07 1.29 -14.59
CA LEU A 42 -4.91 0.32 -13.91
C LEU A 42 -6.39 0.74 -13.95
N GLY A 43 -7.27 -0.19 -14.32
CA GLY A 43 -8.70 0.05 -14.49
C GLY A 43 -9.05 1.07 -15.58
N SER A 44 -8.26 1.13 -16.65
CA SER A 44 -8.63 1.84 -17.89
C SER A 44 -9.92 1.29 -18.51
N ASP A 45 -10.55 2.06 -19.39
CA ASP A 45 -11.84 1.66 -20.00
C ASP A 45 -11.74 0.37 -20.85
N ASP A 46 -10.56 0.09 -21.39
CA ASP A 46 -10.23 -1.13 -22.14
C ASP A 46 -9.73 -2.29 -21.26
N ALA A 47 -9.70 -2.11 -19.94
CA ALA A 47 -9.19 -3.11 -19.01
C ALA A 47 -10.15 -4.29 -18.83
N LYS A 48 -9.56 -5.49 -18.74
CA LYS A 48 -10.24 -6.70 -18.28
C LYS A 48 -10.09 -6.83 -16.77
N GLN A 49 -11.05 -7.48 -16.12
CA GLN A 49 -10.99 -7.75 -14.68
C GLN A 49 -10.32 -9.10 -14.44
N TRP A 50 -9.10 -9.12 -13.93
CA TRP A 50 -8.31 -10.36 -13.79
C TRP A 50 -8.43 -11.00 -12.41
N CYS A 51 -8.86 -10.24 -11.40
CA CYS A 51 -9.11 -10.76 -10.06
C CYS A 51 -10.28 -10.06 -9.37
N ILE A 52 -10.82 -10.71 -8.34
CA ILE A 52 -11.68 -10.09 -7.35
C ILE A 52 -10.80 -9.71 -6.17
N PRO A 53 -10.86 -8.48 -5.66
CA PRO A 53 -10.14 -8.15 -4.44
C PRO A 53 -10.65 -8.96 -3.26
N TRP A 54 -9.75 -9.60 -2.53
CA TRP A 54 -10.10 -10.19 -1.22
C TRP A 54 -9.91 -9.16 -0.12
N GLY A 55 -8.74 -8.53 -0.11
CA GLY A 55 -8.37 -7.53 0.88
C GLY A 55 -7.31 -6.61 0.31
N PHE A 56 -6.96 -5.61 1.09
CA PHE A 56 -5.88 -4.68 0.78
C PHE A 56 -5.07 -4.42 2.04
N GLU A 57 -3.83 -4.01 1.85
CA GLU A 57 -2.95 -3.56 2.91
C GLU A 57 -2.49 -2.13 2.63
N GLN A 58 -2.23 -1.38 3.68
CA GLN A 58 -1.63 -0.05 3.62
C GLN A 58 -0.31 -0.08 4.36
N ASN A 59 0.70 0.59 3.80
CA ASN A 59 1.98 0.79 4.46
C ASN A 59 1.88 2.02 5.35
N ASN A 60 1.74 1.79 6.66
CA ASN A 60 1.61 2.83 7.67
C ASN A 60 2.82 2.85 8.60
N ILE A 61 3.03 3.98 9.27
CA ILE A 61 4.05 4.11 10.31
C ILE A 61 3.49 3.58 11.63
N THR A 62 4.11 2.52 12.15
CA THR A 62 3.89 2.07 13.53
C THR A 62 5.02 2.62 14.40
N TYR A 63 4.70 3.24 15.54
CA TYR A 63 5.69 3.91 16.38
C TYR A 63 5.45 3.67 17.87
N ASN A 64 6.50 3.83 18.68
CA ASN A 64 6.43 3.76 20.14
C ASN A 64 6.21 5.16 20.71
N LYS A 65 4.97 5.44 21.17
CA LYS A 65 4.60 6.76 21.71
C LYS A 65 5.49 7.20 22.88
N GLY A 66 5.82 6.31 23.81
CA GLY A 66 6.65 6.65 24.97
C GLY A 66 8.08 7.07 24.58
N MET A 67 8.66 6.45 23.54
CA MET A 67 9.96 6.86 23.00
C MET A 67 9.88 8.24 22.32
N PHE A 68 8.80 8.50 21.59
CA PHE A 68 8.57 9.80 20.94
C PHE A 68 8.43 10.92 21.98
N ASP A 69 7.57 10.71 22.98
CA ASP A 69 7.33 11.68 24.05
C ASP A 69 8.62 11.93 24.86
N LYS A 70 9.43 10.88 25.13
CA LYS A 70 10.72 10.98 25.84
C LYS A 70 11.72 11.93 25.18
N VAL A 71 11.76 12.00 23.86
CA VAL A 71 12.72 12.84 23.11
C VAL A 71 12.07 14.07 22.46
N GLY A 72 10.77 14.28 22.70
CA GLY A 72 10.03 15.44 22.23
C GLY A 72 9.86 15.53 20.72
N VAL A 73 9.60 14.40 20.04
CA VAL A 73 9.36 14.37 18.58
C VAL A 73 7.90 14.07 18.26
N SER A 74 7.42 14.62 17.14
CA SER A 74 6.10 14.31 16.56
C SER A 74 6.18 13.14 15.57
N VAL A 75 5.02 12.57 15.21
CA VAL A 75 4.92 11.63 14.09
C VAL A 75 5.31 12.37 12.81
N PRO A 76 6.26 11.87 12.01
CA PRO A 76 6.70 12.54 10.79
C PRO A 76 5.61 12.50 9.72
N GLY A 77 5.43 13.61 9.02
CA GLY A 77 4.45 13.77 7.93
C GLY A 77 5.01 13.55 6.52
N ASN A 78 6.34 13.54 6.38
CA ASN A 78 7.06 13.35 5.11
C ASN A 78 8.38 12.58 5.31
N MET A 79 9.09 12.30 4.23
CA MET A 79 10.31 11.49 4.29
C MET A 79 11.49 12.21 4.95
N ASP A 80 11.64 13.51 4.77
CA ASP A 80 12.71 14.29 5.42
C ASP A 80 12.54 14.29 6.95
N GLU A 81 11.31 14.52 7.42
CA GLU A 81 10.95 14.41 8.83
C GLU A 81 11.15 12.98 9.34
N MET A 82 10.84 11.96 8.53
CA MET A 82 11.07 10.56 8.90
C MET A 82 12.56 10.28 9.15
N VAL A 83 13.43 10.73 8.24
CA VAL A 83 14.89 10.57 8.38
C VAL A 83 15.40 11.31 9.62
N ALA A 84 14.98 12.56 9.82
CA ALA A 84 15.38 13.36 10.97
C ALA A 84 14.90 12.75 12.30
N THR A 85 13.64 12.31 12.35
CA THR A 85 13.01 11.69 13.52
C THR A 85 13.71 10.36 13.86
N ALA A 86 13.97 9.51 12.87
CA ALA A 86 14.67 8.25 13.07
C ALA A 86 16.11 8.44 13.58
N ALA A 87 16.83 9.43 13.04
CA ALA A 87 18.18 9.78 13.50
C ALA A 87 18.16 10.26 14.96
N LYS A 88 17.21 11.14 15.31
CA LYS A 88 17.05 11.65 16.67
C LYS A 88 16.69 10.54 17.66
N LEU A 89 15.75 9.66 17.32
CA LEU A 89 15.37 8.54 18.17
C LEU A 89 16.55 7.59 18.44
N THR A 90 17.34 7.28 17.41
CA THR A 90 18.54 6.42 17.53
C THR A 90 19.55 7.01 18.51
N LYS A 91 19.75 8.33 18.45
CA LYS A 91 20.73 9.03 19.29
C LYS A 91 20.25 9.25 20.73
N ASP A 92 19.00 9.70 20.89
CA ASP A 92 18.55 10.34 22.13
C ASP A 92 17.71 9.43 23.03
N VAL A 93 17.13 8.33 22.51
CA VAL A 93 16.37 7.39 23.35
C VAL A 93 17.30 6.61 24.30
N GLY A 94 18.51 6.28 23.83
CA GLY A 94 19.52 5.50 24.54
C GLY A 94 19.26 3.98 24.52
N GLY A 95 20.16 3.21 25.14
CA GLY A 95 19.99 1.76 25.29
C GLY A 95 20.14 0.93 24.01
N GLY A 96 20.76 1.49 22.95
CA GLY A 96 20.97 0.78 21.68
C GLY A 96 19.71 0.70 20.80
N VAL A 97 18.73 1.57 21.02
CA VAL A 97 17.51 1.65 20.18
C VAL A 97 17.86 2.13 18.77
N TYR A 98 17.27 1.49 17.76
CA TYR A 98 17.23 1.97 16.38
C TYR A 98 15.94 2.76 16.15
N GLY A 99 16.05 3.97 15.60
CA GLY A 99 14.91 4.85 15.38
C GLY A 99 13.99 4.43 14.23
N ILE A 100 14.41 3.49 13.39
CA ILE A 100 13.60 2.92 12.31
C ILE A 100 13.97 1.46 12.05
N GLY A 101 12.97 0.66 11.68
CA GLY A 101 13.14 -0.71 11.22
C GLY A 101 12.42 -0.92 9.89
N VAL A 102 13.15 -1.39 8.87
CA VAL A 102 12.62 -1.68 7.53
C VAL A 102 13.10 -3.03 7.02
N ARG A 103 12.42 -3.59 6.03
CA ARG A 103 12.81 -4.88 5.43
C ARG A 103 14.13 -4.73 4.66
N GLY A 104 15.16 -5.51 5.02
CA GLY A 104 16.46 -5.55 4.33
C GLY A 104 16.66 -6.76 3.40
N SER A 105 15.67 -7.66 3.29
CA SER A 105 15.79 -8.86 2.46
C SER A 105 15.81 -8.54 0.97
N ARG A 106 16.69 -9.21 0.22
CA ARG A 106 16.81 -9.11 -1.24
C ARG A 106 15.76 -9.96 -1.94
N SER A 107 14.49 -9.56 -1.84
CA SER A 107 13.36 -10.24 -2.49
C SER A 107 12.53 -9.23 -3.26
N TRP A 108 11.97 -9.64 -4.39
CA TRP A 108 11.02 -8.83 -5.16
C TRP A 108 9.89 -8.25 -4.29
N ALA A 109 9.42 -9.01 -3.30
CA ALA A 109 8.35 -8.59 -2.40
C ALA A 109 8.72 -7.38 -1.52
N THR A 110 9.99 -7.01 -1.39
CA THR A 110 10.40 -5.83 -0.59
C THR A 110 10.43 -4.53 -1.39
N ILE A 111 10.50 -4.58 -2.73
CA ILE A 111 10.53 -3.38 -3.57
C ILE A 111 9.14 -2.94 -4.06
N HIS A 112 8.14 -3.84 -4.02
CA HIS A 112 6.85 -3.55 -4.64
C HIS A 112 5.93 -2.69 -3.75
N PRO A 113 5.44 -3.16 -2.58
CA PRO A 113 4.48 -2.36 -1.82
C PRO A 113 5.14 -1.21 -1.06
N GLY A 114 6.20 -1.48 -0.28
CA GLY A 114 6.81 -0.49 0.61
C GLY A 114 7.58 0.60 -0.14
N PHE A 115 8.52 0.20 -1.00
CA PHE A 115 9.35 1.16 -1.73
C PHE A 115 8.54 1.99 -2.73
N LEU A 116 7.64 1.41 -3.53
CA LEU A 116 6.81 2.22 -4.44
C LEU A 116 5.88 3.16 -3.70
N SER A 117 5.31 2.74 -2.55
CA SER A 117 4.51 3.66 -1.72
C SER A 117 5.35 4.83 -1.24
N ALA A 118 6.56 4.58 -0.74
CA ALA A 118 7.46 5.65 -0.32
C ALA A 118 7.84 6.56 -1.49
N TYR A 119 8.25 5.98 -2.64
CA TYR A 119 8.68 6.73 -3.82
C TYR A 119 7.55 7.57 -4.44
N ALA A 120 6.34 7.03 -4.55
CA ALA A 120 5.19 7.74 -5.12
C ALA A 120 4.65 8.87 -4.22
N ASN A 121 5.07 8.91 -2.94
CA ASN A 121 4.71 9.96 -1.98
C ASN A 121 5.95 10.75 -1.51
N PHE A 122 7.08 10.61 -2.21
CA PHE A 122 8.31 11.35 -1.92
C PHE A 122 8.24 12.69 -2.64
N ASP A 123 7.56 13.66 -1.99
CA ASP A 123 7.50 15.07 -2.38
C ASP A 123 8.09 15.95 -1.27
#